data_AF-A0A6M1ZB34-F1
#
_entry.id   AF-A0A6M1ZB34-F1
#
_cell.length_a   1.000
_cell.length_b   1.000
_cell.length_c   1.000
_cell.angle_alpha   90.00
_cell.angle_beta   90.00
_cell.angle_gamma   90.00
#
_symmetry.space_group_name_H-M   'P 1'
#
loop_
_entity.id
_entity.type
_entity.pdbx_description
1 polymer ?
#
loop_
_entity_poly.entity_id
_entity_poly.type
_entity_poly.pdbx_seq_one_letter_code
_entity_poly.pdbx_strand_id
1 'polypeptide(L)'
;MTRVIPANWRVLALAQPLPISRAGGAGAEQTYDPMRDVELIAQVFTQYRLEAPSHPPMELTSKTIVDLLQIPFFRQVPASAMAAVQKDGRALKFASPELKGNREIVLAAVTQYGSALVYASQEFEADREIVLAAVTQHGLVLSIASPEFKADREIVLAAVTQ
;
A
#
# COMPACT_ATOMS: atom_id res chain seq x y z
N MET A 1 -22.76 -0.09 18.65
CA MET A 1 -21.95 0.91 19.36
C MET A 1 -21.29 1.81 18.32
N THR A 2 -21.82 3.01 18.15
CA THR A 2 -21.38 3.99 17.15
C THR A 2 -20.04 4.56 17.59
N ARG A 3 -18.94 4.29 16.87
CA ARG A 3 -17.65 4.90 17.14
C ARG A 3 -17.73 6.39 16.79
N VAL A 4 -17.93 7.22 17.80
CA VAL A 4 -17.80 8.67 17.71
C VAL A 4 -16.32 8.97 17.55
N ILE A 5 -15.94 9.47 16.39
CA ILE A 5 -14.57 9.88 16.15
C ILE A 5 -14.41 11.28 16.79
N PRO A 6 -13.49 11.44 17.77
CA PRO A 6 -13.47 12.61 18.67
C PRO A 6 -13.04 13.86 17.91
N ALA A 7 -13.82 14.95 18.00
CA ALA A 7 -13.83 16.15 17.15
C ALA A 7 -12.47 16.80 16.75
N ASN A 8 -11.39 16.55 17.48
CA ASN A 8 -10.02 17.00 17.20
C ASN A 8 -9.38 16.35 15.95
N TRP A 9 -9.83 15.15 15.56
CA TRP A 9 -9.43 14.51 14.28
C TRP A 9 -9.88 15.26 13.02
N ARG A 10 -10.96 16.04 13.08
CA ARG A 10 -11.44 16.86 11.95
C ARG A 10 -10.50 18.05 11.71
N VAL A 11 -9.79 18.49 12.76
CA VAL A 11 -8.81 19.58 12.67
C VAL A 11 -7.51 19.09 12.04
N LEU A 12 -7.09 17.84 12.32
CA LEU A 12 -5.98 17.20 11.62
C LEU A 12 -6.29 16.92 10.14
N ALA A 13 -7.56 16.67 9.79
CA ALA A 13 -8.00 16.57 8.39
C ALA A 13 -7.95 17.93 7.63
N LEU A 14 -7.87 19.05 8.35
CA LEU A 14 -7.72 20.40 7.80
C LEU A 14 -6.33 21.00 8.04
N ALA A 15 -5.45 20.32 8.78
CA ALA A 15 -4.05 20.70 8.91
C ALA A 15 -3.41 20.45 7.54
N GLN A 16 -3.40 21.50 6.72
CA GLN A 16 -2.78 21.49 5.41
C GLN A 16 -1.39 20.89 5.51
N PRO A 17 -0.94 20.13 4.49
CA PRO A 17 0.44 19.67 4.44
C PRO A 17 1.34 20.89 4.70
N LEU A 18 2.29 20.72 5.61
CA LEU A 18 3.28 21.76 5.96
C LEU A 18 3.77 22.43 4.67
N PRO A 19 3.91 23.78 4.65
CA PRO A 19 4.19 24.51 3.44
C PRO A 19 5.42 23.90 2.77
N ILE A 20 5.20 23.36 1.56
CA ILE A 20 6.25 23.00 0.62
C ILE A 20 7.05 24.28 0.45
N SER A 21 8.25 24.36 1.04
CA SER A 21 9.17 25.46 0.77
C SER A 21 9.40 25.48 -0.74
N ARG A 22 8.71 26.40 -1.43
CA ARG A 22 9.02 26.82 -2.78
C ARG A 22 10.40 27.44 -2.74
N ALA A 23 11.42 26.61 -2.91
CA ALA A 23 12.76 27.02 -3.28
C ALA A 23 13.08 26.34 -4.61
N GLY A 24 12.83 27.09 -5.69
CA GLY A 24 13.61 27.14 -6.93
C GLY A 24 13.99 25.85 -7.65
N GLY A 25 13.61 25.79 -8.94
CA GLY A 25 14.47 25.21 -9.96
C GLY A 25 13.91 23.98 -10.65
N ALA A 26 13.99 24.00 -11.98
CA ALA A 26 13.52 22.97 -12.88
C ALA A 26 14.14 21.58 -12.61
N GLY A 27 13.36 20.53 -12.89
CA GLY A 27 13.85 19.18 -13.15
C GLY A 27 14.37 18.42 -11.94
N ALA A 28 13.49 17.76 -11.21
CA ALA A 28 13.88 16.66 -10.33
C ALA A 28 12.77 15.60 -10.34
N GLU A 29 13.11 14.41 -10.82
CA GLU A 29 12.34 13.19 -10.60
C GLU A 29 11.96 13.12 -9.12
N GLN A 30 10.66 13.08 -8.84
CA GLN A 30 10.16 12.79 -7.51
C GLN A 30 10.43 11.31 -7.24
N THR A 31 11.67 11.00 -6.85
CA THR A 31 12.03 9.69 -6.31
C THR A 31 11.23 9.49 -5.03
N TYR A 32 10.30 8.54 -5.07
CA TYR A 32 9.62 8.00 -3.89
C TYR A 32 10.67 7.65 -2.83
N ASP A 33 10.63 8.32 -1.68
CA ASP A 33 11.53 8.08 -0.54
C ASP A 33 10.76 7.30 0.54
N PRO A 34 10.92 5.98 0.63
CA PRO A 34 10.16 5.14 1.54
C PRO A 34 10.46 5.44 3.01
N MET A 35 11.65 5.98 3.32
CA MET A 35 12.06 6.27 4.70
C MET A 35 11.26 7.44 5.30
N ARG A 36 10.88 8.41 4.47
CA ARG A 36 10.13 9.60 4.86
C ARG A 36 8.69 9.29 5.30
N ASP A 37 8.10 8.27 4.68
CA ASP A 37 6.76 7.78 4.99
C ASP A 37 6.72 6.94 6.29
N VAL A 38 7.78 6.18 6.57
CA VAL A 38 7.93 5.45 7.84
C VAL A 38 8.07 6.42 9.02
N GLU A 39 8.77 7.54 8.81
CA GLU A 39 8.89 8.59 9.81
C GLU A 39 7.55 9.31 10.04
N LEU A 40 6.75 9.53 9.00
CA LEU A 40 5.41 10.07 9.13
C LEU A 40 4.50 9.14 9.95
N ILE A 41 4.56 7.83 9.70
CA ILE A 41 3.85 6.83 10.49
C ILE A 41 4.33 6.88 11.94
N ALA A 42 5.64 6.87 12.18
CA ALA A 42 6.21 6.98 13.51
C ALA A 42 5.78 8.28 14.23
N GLN A 43 5.67 9.40 13.53
CA GLN A 43 5.18 10.67 14.07
C GLN A 43 3.70 10.60 14.43
N VAL A 44 2.85 10.03 13.56
CA VAL A 44 1.42 9.81 13.84
C VAL A 44 1.23 8.90 15.06
N PHE A 45 2.03 7.84 15.18
CA PHE A 45 2.01 6.94 16.34
C PHE A 45 2.53 7.61 17.62
N THR A 46 3.56 8.43 17.50
CA THR A 46 4.12 9.20 18.63
C THR A 46 3.09 10.21 19.14
N GLN A 47 2.39 10.90 18.25
CA GLN A 47 1.29 11.79 18.62
C GLN A 47 0.11 11.04 19.24
N TYR A 48 -0.30 9.89 18.67
CA TYR A 48 -1.34 9.06 19.27
C TYR A 48 -1.00 8.61 20.70
N ARG A 49 0.27 8.24 20.94
CA ARG A 49 0.77 7.89 22.29
C ARG A 49 0.72 9.07 23.27
N LEU A 50 0.94 10.29 22.80
CA LEU A 50 0.88 11.51 23.62
C LEU A 50 -0.57 11.89 23.97
N GLU A 51 -1.52 11.70 23.05
CA GLU A 51 -2.91 12.12 23.23
C GLU A 51 -3.80 11.08 23.93
N ALA A 52 -3.42 9.79 23.90
CA ALA A 52 -4.18 8.71 24.53
C ALA A 52 -3.32 7.87 25.51
N PRO A 53 -2.78 8.45 26.60
CA PRO A 53 -1.86 7.77 27.52
C PRO A 53 -2.49 6.61 28.30
N SER A 54 -3.83 6.51 28.32
CA SER A 54 -4.58 5.42 28.97
C SER A 54 -4.80 4.21 28.06
N HIS A 55 -4.52 4.32 26.76
CA HIS A 55 -4.55 3.15 25.86
C HIS A 55 -3.22 2.39 25.99
N PRO A 56 -3.26 1.05 26.11
CA PRO A 56 -2.04 0.25 26.21
C PRO A 56 -1.15 0.54 24.99
N PRO A 57 0.19 0.56 25.16
CA PRO A 57 1.10 0.82 24.05
C PRO A 57 0.79 -0.19 22.96
N MET A 58 0.32 0.32 21.82
CA MET A 58 0.05 -0.50 20.66
C MET A 58 1.41 -0.99 20.16
N GLU A 59 1.85 -2.17 20.62
CA GLU A 59 3.06 -2.79 20.09
C GLU A 59 2.88 -2.91 18.58
N LEU A 60 3.77 -2.30 17.80
CA LEU A 60 3.84 -2.44 16.34
C LEU A 60 4.32 -3.85 15.99
N THR A 61 3.57 -4.85 16.43
CA THR A 61 3.75 -6.23 15.98
C THR A 61 3.36 -6.32 14.51
N SER A 62 3.85 -7.33 13.81
CA SER A 62 3.50 -7.58 12.40
C SER A 62 1.98 -7.63 12.16
N LYS A 63 1.22 -8.07 13.17
CA LYS A 63 -0.24 -8.10 13.19
C LYS A 63 -0.85 -6.69 13.22
N THR A 64 -0.28 -5.80 14.02
CA THR A 64 -0.77 -4.43 14.22
C THR A 64 -0.69 -3.59 12.96
N ILE A 65 0.37 -3.71 12.14
CA ILE A 65 0.56 -2.89 10.93
C ILE A 65 -0.52 -3.18 9.88
N VAL A 66 -0.89 -4.45 9.70
CA VAL A 66 -1.97 -4.85 8.78
C VAL A 66 -3.34 -4.46 9.34
N ASP A 67 -3.52 -4.54 10.66
CA ASP A 67 -4.77 -4.12 11.33
C ASP A 67 -5.03 -2.61 11.19
N LEU A 68 -4.01 -1.78 10.92
CA LEU A 68 -4.20 -0.36 10.64
C LEU A 68 -5.04 -0.13 9.38
N LEU A 69 -4.87 -0.95 8.33
CA LEU A 69 -5.69 -0.81 7.12
C LEU A 69 -7.16 -1.18 7.33
N GLN A 70 -7.51 -1.85 8.44
CA GLN A 70 -8.92 -2.06 8.80
C GLN A 70 -9.59 -0.79 9.35
N ILE A 71 -8.79 0.21 9.74
CA ILE A 71 -9.30 1.50 10.21
C ILE A 71 -9.61 2.37 8.98
N PRO A 72 -10.83 2.93 8.85
CA PRO A 72 -11.28 3.66 7.65
C PRO A 72 -10.40 4.85 7.22
N PHE A 73 -9.67 5.44 8.16
CA PHE A 73 -8.75 6.54 7.90
C PHE A 73 -7.47 6.04 7.19
N PHE A 74 -6.81 5.01 7.73
CA PHE A 74 -5.51 4.56 7.24
C PHE A 74 -5.59 3.82 5.89
N ARG A 75 -6.70 3.15 5.55
CA ARG A 75 -6.85 2.53 4.21
C ARG A 75 -6.73 3.50 3.03
N GLN A 76 -6.81 4.81 3.27
CA GLN A 76 -6.69 5.88 2.26
C GLN A 76 -5.27 6.50 2.23
N VAL A 77 -4.40 6.14 3.16
CA VAL A 77 -3.06 6.73 3.29
C VAL A 77 -2.03 5.85 2.56
N PRO A 78 -1.38 6.34 1.49
CA PRO A 78 -0.40 5.57 0.71
C PRO A 78 0.72 4.99 1.56
N ALA A 79 1.32 5.81 2.44
CA ALA A 79 2.40 5.40 3.33
C ALA A 79 2.03 4.17 4.18
N SER A 80 0.82 4.16 4.74
CA SER A 80 0.36 3.04 5.58
C SER A 80 0.09 1.78 4.77
N ALA A 81 -0.44 1.92 3.54
CA ALA A 81 -0.62 0.80 2.63
C ALA A 81 0.72 0.23 2.20
N MET A 82 1.69 1.07 1.85
CA MET A 82 3.05 0.66 1.52
C MET A 82 3.70 -0.12 2.67
N ALA A 83 3.67 0.44 3.89
CA ALA A 83 4.23 -0.22 5.06
C ALA A 83 3.57 -1.58 5.35
N ALA A 84 2.26 -1.70 5.12
CA ALA A 84 1.54 -2.94 5.29
C ALA A 84 1.87 -3.98 4.21
N VAL A 85 1.91 -3.59 2.92
CA VAL A 85 2.20 -4.53 1.82
C VAL A 85 3.64 -5.01 1.82
N GLN A 86 4.59 -4.18 2.30
CA GLN A 86 5.97 -4.60 2.51
C GLN A 86 6.14 -5.69 3.58
N LYS A 87 5.18 -5.78 4.53
CA LYS A 87 5.17 -6.84 5.55
C LYS A 87 4.35 -8.05 5.13
N ASP A 88 3.20 -7.82 4.52
CA ASP A 88 2.31 -8.85 3.99
C ASP A 88 1.62 -8.33 2.73
N GLY A 89 2.01 -8.82 1.55
CA GLY A 89 1.41 -8.39 0.28
C GLY A 89 -0.12 -8.58 0.22
N ARG A 90 -0.69 -9.48 1.02
CA ARG A 90 -2.15 -9.67 1.13
C ARG A 90 -2.85 -8.48 1.80
N ALA A 91 -2.12 -7.59 2.45
CA ALA A 91 -2.66 -6.39 3.07
C ALA A 91 -3.32 -5.44 2.04
N LEU A 92 -2.93 -5.54 0.76
CA LEU A 92 -3.54 -4.79 -0.33
C LEU A 92 -5.07 -4.93 -0.36
N LYS A 93 -5.62 -6.07 0.08
CA LYS A 93 -7.07 -6.31 0.14
C LYS A 93 -7.84 -5.27 0.96
N PHE A 94 -7.21 -4.70 1.98
CA PHE A 94 -7.80 -3.72 2.90
C PHE A 94 -7.62 -2.27 2.44
N ALA A 95 -6.73 -2.03 1.47
CA ALA A 95 -6.51 -0.71 0.91
C ALA A 95 -7.78 -0.19 0.20
N SER A 96 -7.92 1.14 0.16
CA SER A 96 -8.96 1.80 -0.60
C SER A 96 -8.85 1.52 -2.10
N PRO A 97 -9.96 1.62 -2.87
CA PRO A 97 -9.92 1.45 -4.32
C PRO A 97 -8.87 2.31 -5.01
N GLU A 98 -8.67 3.54 -4.55
CA GLU A 98 -7.68 4.48 -5.09
C GLU A 98 -6.25 3.95 -4.91
N LEU A 99 -5.94 3.36 -3.76
CA LEU A 99 -4.62 2.76 -3.50
C LEU A 99 -4.44 1.40 -4.20
N LYS A 100 -5.52 0.66 -4.44
CA LYS A 100 -5.49 -0.55 -5.27
C LYS A 100 -5.24 -0.25 -6.76
N GLY A 101 -5.51 0.99 -7.19
CA GLY A 101 -5.10 1.54 -8.48
C GLY A 101 -3.70 2.17 -8.47
N ASN A 102 -2.99 2.17 -7.34
CA ASN A 102 -1.65 2.72 -7.26
C ASN A 102 -0.63 1.67 -7.69
N ARG A 103 0.01 1.91 -8.83
CA ARG A 103 0.98 0.99 -9.45
C ARG A 103 2.12 0.60 -8.51
N GLU A 104 2.70 1.56 -7.78
CA GLU A 104 3.84 1.30 -6.89
C GLU A 104 3.46 0.41 -5.71
N ILE A 105 2.30 0.67 -5.10
CA ILE A 105 1.78 -0.13 -3.98
C ILE A 105 1.43 -1.54 -4.46
N VAL A 106 0.82 -1.67 -5.64
CA VAL A 106 0.49 -2.97 -6.23
C VAL A 106 1.74 -3.76 -6.57
N LEU A 107 2.73 -3.13 -7.20
CA LEU A 107 4.00 -3.77 -7.53
C LEU A 107 4.72 -4.24 -6.26
N ALA A 108 4.76 -3.41 -5.20
CA ALA A 108 5.32 -3.81 -3.92
C ALA A 108 4.57 -5.00 -3.29
N ALA A 109 3.23 -4.98 -3.32
CA ALA A 109 2.40 -6.07 -2.81
C ALA A 109 2.60 -7.38 -3.58
N VAL A 110 2.65 -7.31 -4.91
CA VAL A 110 2.86 -8.46 -5.80
C VAL A 110 4.27 -9.01 -5.62
N THR A 111 5.29 -8.15 -5.54
CA THR A 111 6.68 -8.55 -5.29
C THR A 111 6.82 -9.25 -3.93
N GLN A 112 6.04 -8.86 -2.94
CA GLN A 112 6.04 -9.52 -1.63
C GLN A 112 5.18 -10.79 -1.59
N TYR A 113 4.10 -10.86 -2.38
CA TYR A 113 3.21 -12.01 -2.48
C TYR A 113 2.53 -12.02 -3.84
N GLY A 114 2.99 -12.87 -4.78
CA GLY A 114 2.51 -12.85 -6.17
C GLY A 114 0.99 -12.86 -6.34
N SER A 115 0.27 -13.59 -5.50
CA SER A 115 -1.20 -13.66 -5.58
C SER A 115 -1.92 -12.41 -5.04
N ALA A 116 -1.19 -11.39 -4.57
CA ALA A 116 -1.76 -10.11 -4.15
C ALA A 116 -2.41 -9.35 -5.32
N LEU A 117 -2.04 -9.68 -6.57
CA LEU A 117 -2.62 -9.09 -7.77
C LEU A 117 -4.16 -9.22 -7.83
N VAL A 118 -4.72 -10.27 -7.22
CA VAL A 118 -6.18 -10.48 -7.12
C VAL A 118 -6.91 -9.35 -6.38
N TYR A 119 -6.20 -8.55 -5.59
CA TYR A 119 -6.76 -7.42 -4.83
C TYR A 119 -6.54 -6.07 -5.50
N ALA A 120 -5.73 -6.02 -6.56
CA ALA A 120 -5.42 -4.79 -7.27
C ALA A 120 -6.58 -4.37 -8.19
N SER A 121 -6.48 -3.16 -8.74
CA SER A 121 -7.35 -2.71 -9.83
C SER A 121 -7.19 -3.63 -11.05
N GLN A 122 -8.30 -3.89 -11.76
CA GLN A 122 -8.33 -4.82 -12.88
C GLN A 122 -7.41 -4.38 -14.04
N GLU A 123 -7.09 -3.09 -14.13
CA GLU A 123 -6.15 -2.56 -15.12
C GLU A 123 -4.76 -3.22 -15.05
N PHE A 124 -4.35 -3.70 -13.87
CA PHE A 124 -3.06 -4.36 -13.68
C PHE A 124 -3.03 -5.82 -14.16
N GLU A 125 -4.18 -6.42 -14.50
CA GLU A 125 -4.21 -7.72 -15.19
C GLU A 125 -3.61 -7.63 -16.60
N ALA A 126 -3.50 -6.41 -17.15
CA ALA A 126 -2.87 -6.09 -18.43
C ALA A 126 -1.56 -5.28 -18.28
N ASP A 127 -1.05 -5.09 -17.07
CA ASP A 127 0.29 -4.53 -16.86
C ASP A 127 1.33 -5.65 -16.92
N ARG A 128 2.15 -5.63 -17.97
CA ARG A 128 3.13 -6.68 -18.24
C ARG A 128 4.12 -6.88 -17.09
N GLU A 129 4.60 -5.79 -16.49
CA GLU A 129 5.62 -5.85 -15.44
C GLU A 129 5.03 -6.45 -14.17
N ILE A 130 3.83 -5.99 -13.78
CA ILE A 130 3.15 -6.50 -12.58
C ILE A 130 2.75 -7.96 -12.76
N VAL A 131 2.19 -8.33 -13.92
CA VAL A 131 1.82 -9.73 -14.20
C VAL A 131 3.05 -10.62 -14.20
N LEU A 132 4.16 -10.19 -14.82
CA LEU A 132 5.40 -10.96 -14.83
C LEU A 132 5.94 -11.16 -13.41
N ALA A 133 5.99 -10.11 -12.59
CA ALA A 133 6.42 -10.18 -11.19
C ALA A 133 5.51 -11.09 -10.34
N ALA A 134 4.24 -11.20 -10.69
CA ALA A 134 3.28 -12.05 -10.00
C ALA A 134 3.44 -13.53 -10.40
N VAL A 135 3.53 -13.83 -11.70
CA VAL A 135 3.60 -15.21 -12.19
C VAL A 135 4.93 -15.89 -11.89
N THR A 136 6.01 -15.12 -11.76
CA THR A 136 7.33 -15.63 -11.36
C THR A 136 7.35 -16.13 -9.91
N GLN A 137 6.42 -15.66 -9.08
CA GLN A 137 6.26 -16.15 -7.72
C GLN A 137 5.14 -17.19 -7.59
N HIS A 138 4.02 -16.96 -8.27
CA HIS A 138 2.87 -17.86 -8.28
C HIS A 138 2.23 -17.88 -9.68
N GLY A 139 2.56 -18.86 -10.50
CA GLY A 139 2.11 -18.99 -11.89
C GLY A 139 0.63 -19.33 -12.01
N LEU A 140 -0.05 -19.69 -10.92
CA LEU A 140 -1.52 -19.69 -10.89
C LEU A 140 -2.11 -18.29 -11.12
N VAL A 141 -1.33 -17.22 -10.90
CA VAL A 141 -1.68 -15.84 -11.25
C VAL A 141 -1.88 -15.66 -12.76
N LEU A 142 -1.32 -16.54 -13.60
CA LEU A 142 -1.62 -16.51 -15.04
C LEU A 142 -3.13 -16.61 -15.33
N SER A 143 -3.89 -17.27 -14.45
CA SER A 143 -5.36 -17.38 -14.59
C SER A 143 -6.09 -16.03 -14.48
N ILE A 144 -5.52 -15.04 -13.78
CA ILE A 144 -6.09 -13.70 -13.64
C ILE A 144 -5.52 -12.69 -14.64
N ALA A 145 -4.43 -13.02 -15.34
CA ALA A 145 -3.88 -12.14 -16.37
C ALA A 145 -4.86 -11.95 -17.54
N SER A 146 -4.67 -10.86 -18.28
CA SER A 146 -5.42 -10.57 -19.50
C SER A 146 -5.31 -11.73 -20.52
N PRO A 147 -6.28 -11.89 -21.43
CA PRO A 147 -6.21 -12.92 -22.47
C PRO A 147 -4.94 -12.84 -23.32
N GLU A 148 -4.41 -11.63 -23.53
CA GLU A 148 -3.17 -11.37 -24.26
C GLU A 148 -1.97 -12.02 -23.57
N PHE A 149 -1.85 -11.87 -22.24
CA PHE A 149 -0.76 -12.46 -21.47
C PHE A 149 -0.90 -13.96 -21.20
N LYS A 150 -2.13 -14.49 -21.26
CA LYS A 150 -2.36 -15.94 -21.26
C LYS A 150 -1.85 -16.63 -22.52
N ALA A 151 -1.74 -15.89 -23.63
CA ALA A 151 -1.16 -16.35 -24.88
C ALA A 151 0.31 -15.92 -25.06
N ASP A 152 0.82 -15.01 -24.20
CA ASP A 152 2.20 -14.56 -24.24
C ASP A 152 3.14 -15.68 -23.81
N ARG A 153 4.00 -16.09 -24.74
CA ARG A 153 4.93 -17.20 -24.54
C ARG A 153 5.87 -16.97 -23.37
N GLU A 154 6.36 -15.75 -23.18
CA GLU A 154 7.33 -15.44 -22.13
C GLU A 154 6.68 -15.52 -20.74
N ILE A 155 5.49 -14.93 -20.59
CA ILE A 155 4.74 -14.94 -19.34
C ILE A 155 4.26 -16.35 -18.99
N VAL A 156 3.75 -17.10 -19.98
CA VAL A 156 3.31 -18.50 -19.78
C VAL A 156 4.49 -19.38 -19.39
N LEU A 157 5.65 -19.18 -20.01
CA LEU A 157 6.85 -19.95 -19.68
C LEU A 157 7.31 -19.64 -18.25
N ALA A 158 7.34 -18.35 -17.87
CA ALA A 158 7.64 -17.95 -16.49
C ALA A 158 6.70 -18.60 -15.46
N ALA A 159 5.41 -18.74 -15.79
CA ALA A 159 4.42 -19.41 -14.94
C ALA A 159 4.62 -20.94 -14.83
N VAL A 160 5.24 -21.59 -15.81
CA VAL A 160 5.47 -23.05 -15.80
C VAL A 160 6.83 -23.42 -15.20
N THR A 161 7.81 -22.51 -15.24
CA THR A 161 9.18 -22.74 -14.79
C THR A 161 9.47 -22.36 -13.33
N GLN A 162 8.42 -22.19 -12.52
CA GLN A 162 8.52 -21.82 -11.11
C GLN A 162 9.14 -22.91 -10.24
#